data_AF-A0A1V5IDV0-F1
#
_entry.id   AF-A0A1V5IDV0-F1
#
_cell.length_a   1.000
_cell.length_b   1.000
_cell.length_c   1.000
_cell.angle_alpha   90.00
_cell.angle_beta   90.00
_cell.angle_gamma   90.00
#
_symmetry.space_group_name_H-M   'P 1'
#
loop_
_entity.id
_entity.type
_entity.pdbx_description
1 polymer ?
#
loop_
_entity_poly.entity_id
_entity_poly.type
_entity_poly.pdbx_seq_one_letter_code
_entity_poly.pdbx_strand_id
1 'polypeptide(L)'
;MSQTVCPEEIRAQVHKDALQEIWASPEWTAACDAYLKTNPVCSWCGKKASLPHHIDPDDYKDKAKYIDFTRSKVIPLCHRCHEELRKGRRVCPKCRKHYIPLNDYQCKYCMPPAERLKLRAEQSAARKSRKEWKEIRNQIQRKNAKDAYQGQKAWLKAKQEEGDA
;
A
#
# COMPACT_ATOMS: atom_id res chain seq x y z
N MET A 1 -30.16 10.95 -3.97
CA MET A 1 -29.29 10.52 -2.86
C MET A 1 -28.02 11.36 -2.92
N SER A 2 -27.80 12.26 -1.96
CA SER A 2 -26.57 13.05 -1.89
C SER A 2 -25.43 12.11 -1.51
N GLN A 3 -24.53 11.82 -2.45
CA GLN A 3 -23.29 11.11 -2.13
C GLN A 3 -22.42 12.07 -1.33
N THR A 4 -22.38 11.90 -0.01
CA THR A 4 -21.39 12.55 0.85
C THR A 4 -20.04 11.92 0.55
N VAL A 5 -19.34 12.47 -0.45
CA VAL A 5 -17.95 12.12 -0.75
C VAL A 5 -17.10 12.53 0.44
N CYS A 6 -16.18 11.67 0.87
CA CYS A 6 -15.29 11.97 1.98
C CYS A 6 -14.39 13.17 1.60
N PRO A 7 -14.19 14.18 2.47
CA PRO A 7 -13.32 15.32 2.18
C PRO A 7 -11.90 14.92 1.74
N GLU A 8 -11.39 13.78 2.20
CA GLU A 8 -10.08 13.26 1.80
C GLU A 8 -10.05 12.79 0.35
N GLU A 9 -11.14 12.19 -0.14
CA GLU A 9 -11.26 11.76 -1.53
C GLU A 9 -11.30 12.96 -2.47
N ILE A 10 -11.99 14.03 -2.07
CA ILE A 10 -12.02 15.30 -2.81
C ILE A 10 -10.60 15.89 -2.89
N ARG A 11 -9.87 15.93 -1.77
CA ARG A 11 -8.48 16.43 -1.75
C ARG A 11 -7.56 15.62 -2.66
N ALA A 12 -7.66 14.29 -2.60
CA ALA A 12 -6.85 13.39 -3.43
C ALA A 12 -7.15 13.58 -4.93
N GLN A 13 -8.42 13.77 -5.29
CA GLN A 13 -8.83 14.00 -6.67
C GLN A 13 -8.33 15.36 -7.20
N VAL A 14 -8.49 16.43 -6.43
CA VAL A 14 -7.98 17.77 -6.81
C VAL A 14 -6.46 17.75 -7.01
N HIS A 15 -5.73 17.08 -6.12
CA HIS A 15 -4.28 16.93 -6.26
C HIS A 15 -3.89 16.14 -7.52
N LYS A 16 -4.66 15.10 -7.85
CA LYS A 16 -4.45 14.31 -9.07
C LYS A 16 -4.70 15.15 -10.32
N ASP A 17 -5.76 15.94 -10.35
CA ASP A 17 -6.11 16.77 -11.51
C ASP A 17 -5.05 17.86 -11.75
N ALA A 18 -4.55 18.50 -10.69
CA ALA A 18 -3.48 19.50 -10.78
C ALA A 18 -2.17 18.91 -11.34
N LEU A 19 -1.80 17.69 -10.91
CA LEU A 19 -0.62 17.00 -11.44
C LEU A 19 -0.83 16.51 -12.88
N GLN A 20 -2.06 16.18 -13.26
CA GLN A 20 -2.36 15.67 -14.60
C GLN A 20 -2.15 16.73 -15.66
N GLU A 21 -2.45 18.00 -15.37
CA GLU A 21 -2.11 19.13 -16.24
C GLU A 21 -0.58 19.24 -16.43
N ILE A 22 0.19 19.09 -15.35
CA ILE A 22 1.66 19.11 -15.41
C ILE A 22 2.19 17.95 -16.24
N TRP A 23 1.70 16.73 -15.99
CA TRP A 23 2.18 15.54 -16.70
C TRP A 23 1.83 15.54 -18.19
N ALA A 24 0.76 16.22 -18.58
CA ALA A 24 0.39 16.42 -19.98
C ALA A 24 1.21 17.52 -20.67
N SER A 25 2.01 18.30 -19.92
CA SER A 25 2.71 19.45 -20.47
C SER A 25 3.97 19.03 -21.27
N PRO A 26 4.30 19.75 -22.37
CA PRO A 26 5.55 19.53 -23.09
C PRO A 26 6.78 19.80 -22.22
N GLU A 27 6.72 20.77 -21.29
CA GLU A 27 7.86 21.07 -20.41
C GLU A 27 8.18 19.89 -19.50
N TRP A 28 7.17 19.20 -18.96
CA TRP A 28 7.35 18.01 -18.16
C TRP A 28 8.03 16.89 -18.94
N THR A 29 7.57 16.65 -20.18
CA THR A 29 8.15 15.61 -21.05
C THR A 29 9.62 15.92 -21.35
N ALA A 30 9.93 17.18 -21.73
CA ALA A 30 11.29 17.61 -21.98
C ALA A 30 12.19 17.51 -20.74
N ALA A 31 11.68 17.87 -19.56
CA ALA A 31 12.41 17.74 -18.30
C ALA A 31 12.71 16.27 -17.96
N CYS A 32 11.73 15.37 -18.15
CA CYS A 32 11.90 13.93 -17.97
C CYS A 32 13.00 13.38 -18.88
N ASP A 33 12.95 13.72 -20.17
CA ASP A 33 13.92 13.24 -21.15
C ASP A 33 15.33 13.77 -20.86
N ALA A 34 15.45 15.07 -20.55
CA ALA A 34 16.72 15.68 -20.19
C ALA A 34 17.35 15.03 -18.94
N TYR A 35 16.54 14.78 -17.90
CA TYR A 35 17.00 14.16 -16.67
C TYR A 35 17.36 12.69 -16.85
N LEU A 36 16.57 11.91 -17.58
CA LEU A 36 16.87 10.51 -17.85
C LEU A 36 18.06 10.33 -18.79
N LYS A 37 18.37 11.32 -19.64
CA LYS A 37 19.59 11.32 -20.45
C LYS A 37 20.85 11.42 -19.60
N THR A 38 20.84 12.24 -18.55
CA THR A 38 21.98 12.38 -17.61
C THR A 38 21.96 11.36 -16.49
N ASN A 39 20.79 10.77 -16.19
CA ASN A 39 20.57 9.75 -15.16
C ASN A 39 19.96 8.46 -15.75
N PRO A 40 20.65 7.76 -16.67
CA PRO A 40 20.06 6.67 -17.45
C PRO A 40 19.87 5.37 -16.67
N VAL A 41 20.32 5.31 -15.41
CA VAL A 41 20.39 4.10 -14.61
C VAL A 41 19.47 4.22 -13.39
N CYS A 42 18.64 3.21 -13.18
CA CYS A 42 17.75 3.08 -12.04
C CYS A 42 18.56 3.01 -10.74
N SER A 43 18.30 3.94 -9.83
CA SER A 43 18.99 4.07 -8.54
C SER A 43 18.88 2.82 -7.66
N TRP A 44 17.85 2.01 -7.87
CA TRP A 44 17.57 0.84 -7.05
C TRP A 44 18.19 -0.45 -7.59
N CYS A 45 17.94 -0.76 -8.87
CA CYS A 45 18.32 -2.05 -9.44
C CYS A 45 19.43 -1.97 -10.49
N GLY A 46 19.86 -0.78 -10.90
CA GLY A 46 20.91 -0.60 -11.93
C GLY A 46 20.47 -0.86 -13.37
N LYS A 47 19.18 -1.18 -13.62
CA LYS A 47 18.64 -1.30 -15.00
C LYS A 47 18.43 0.08 -15.62
N LYS A 48 18.17 0.15 -16.92
CA LYS A 48 17.79 1.41 -17.60
C LYS A 48 16.61 2.08 -16.87
N ALA A 49 16.81 3.34 -16.50
CA ALA A 49 15.76 4.18 -15.92
C ALA A 49 14.76 4.58 -17.01
N SER A 50 13.50 4.76 -16.61
CA SER A 50 12.42 5.15 -17.50
C SER A 50 11.56 6.27 -16.94
N LEU A 51 11.68 6.57 -15.63
CA LEU A 51 10.85 7.55 -14.94
C LEU A 51 11.68 8.26 -13.85
N PRO A 52 11.58 9.58 -13.74
CA PRO A 52 11.95 10.30 -12.53
C PRO A 52 10.91 10.07 -11.43
N HIS A 53 11.34 10.04 -10.17
CA HIS A 53 10.45 9.97 -9.01
C HIS A 53 10.88 10.97 -7.93
N HIS A 54 9.99 11.88 -7.55
CA HIS A 54 10.18 12.79 -6.42
C HIS A 54 10.10 12.03 -5.10
N ILE A 55 11.10 12.21 -4.24
CA ILE A 55 11.14 11.60 -2.90
C ILE A 55 10.78 12.58 -1.78
N ASP A 56 10.72 13.88 -2.08
CA ASP A 56 10.38 14.93 -1.12
C ASP A 56 8.93 15.39 -1.33
N PRO A 57 8.04 15.25 -0.31
CA PRO A 57 6.67 15.75 -0.40
C PRO A 57 6.58 17.25 -0.68
N ASP A 58 7.60 18.04 -0.31
CA ASP A 58 7.59 19.49 -0.55
C ASP A 58 7.75 19.84 -2.03
N ASP A 59 8.21 18.91 -2.87
CA ASP A 59 8.32 19.14 -4.32
C ASP A 59 6.94 19.22 -4.99
N TYR A 60 5.89 18.67 -4.37
CA TYR A 60 4.52 18.67 -4.91
C TYR A 60 3.75 19.97 -4.65
N LYS A 61 4.27 20.87 -3.81
CA LYS A 61 3.59 22.11 -3.41
C LYS A 61 3.77 23.26 -4.41
N ASP A 62 4.78 23.17 -5.27
CA ASP A 62 5.15 24.22 -6.22
C ASP A 62 5.43 23.58 -7.59
N LYS A 63 4.63 23.95 -8.60
CA LYS A 63 4.76 23.45 -9.98
C LYS A 63 6.14 23.74 -10.59
N ALA A 64 6.71 24.91 -10.31
CA ALA A 64 8.03 25.26 -10.84
C ALA A 64 9.11 24.39 -10.21
N LYS A 65 9.03 24.15 -8.89
CA LYS A 65 9.92 23.22 -8.20
C LYS A 65 9.74 21.78 -8.70
N TYR A 66 8.49 21.34 -8.87
CA TYR A 66 8.15 19.98 -9.30
C TYR A 66 8.77 19.59 -10.64
N ILE A 67 8.78 20.51 -11.61
CA ILE A 67 9.34 20.26 -12.95
C ILE A 67 10.87 20.45 -12.96
N ASP A 68 11.42 21.25 -12.04
CA ASP A 68 12.86 21.46 -11.91
C ASP A 68 13.55 20.33 -11.14
N PHE A 69 13.98 19.31 -11.88
CA PHE A 69 14.72 18.16 -11.34
C PHE A 69 16.14 18.48 -10.86
N THR A 70 16.66 19.68 -11.10
CA THR A 70 17.96 20.10 -10.54
C THR A 70 17.82 20.59 -9.10
N ARG A 71 16.64 21.09 -8.74
CA ARG A 71 16.30 21.61 -7.40
C ARG A 71 15.46 20.63 -6.58
N SER A 72 14.73 19.75 -7.24
CA SER A 72 13.93 18.70 -6.60
C SER A 72 14.76 17.50 -6.18
N LYS A 73 14.33 16.81 -5.13
CA LYS A 73 14.93 15.52 -4.76
C LYS A 73 14.29 14.43 -5.59
N VAL A 74 14.91 14.14 -6.73
CA VAL A 74 14.43 13.16 -7.70
C VAL A 74 15.39 12.00 -7.79
N ILE A 75 14.85 10.79 -7.93
CA ILE A 75 15.64 9.58 -8.23
C ILE A 75 15.21 8.97 -9.57
N PRO A 76 16.14 8.54 -10.44
CA PRO A 76 15.81 7.78 -11.63
C PRO A 76 15.40 6.35 -11.25
N LEU A 77 14.25 5.90 -11.73
CA LEU A 77 13.76 4.53 -11.53
C LEU A 77 13.37 3.88 -12.86
N CYS A 78 13.53 2.56 -12.93
CA CYS A 78 12.88 1.77 -13.98
C CYS A 78 11.41 1.55 -13.62
N HIS A 79 10.58 1.29 -14.62
CA HIS A 79 9.13 1.09 -14.46
C HIS A 79 8.78 0.12 -13.32
N ARG A 80 9.43 -1.03 -13.27
CA ARG A 80 9.20 -2.04 -12.22
C ARG A 80 9.55 -1.53 -10.82
N CYS A 81 10.66 -0.82 -10.64
CA CYS A 81 11.02 -0.28 -9.33
C CYS A 81 10.09 0.83 -8.88
N HIS A 82 9.62 1.65 -9.83
CA HIS A 82 8.65 2.70 -9.55
C HIS A 82 7.27 2.14 -9.15
N GLU A 83 6.81 1.08 -9.81
CA GLU A 83 5.58 0.38 -9.43
C GLU A 83 5.67 -0.23 -8.02
N GLU A 84 6.82 -0.83 -7.70
CA GLU A 84 7.08 -1.41 -6.39
C GLU A 84 7.16 -0.36 -5.28
N LEU A 85 7.69 0.82 -5.58
CA LEU A 85 7.70 1.97 -4.68
C LEU A 85 6.29 2.42 -4.32
N ARG A 86 5.38 2.49 -5.29
CA ARG A 86 3.96 2.79 -5.06
C ARG A 86 3.28 1.76 -4.15
N LYS A 87 3.79 0.54 -4.10
CA LYS A 87 3.35 -0.53 -3.17
C LYS A 87 4.05 -0.48 -1.81
N GLY A 88 4.85 0.56 -1.54
CA GLY A 88 5.62 0.71 -0.31
C GLY A 88 6.84 -0.22 -0.21
N ARG A 89 7.36 -0.69 -1.35
CA ARG A 89 8.49 -1.63 -1.42
C ARG A 89 9.67 -1.09 -2.20
N ARG A 90 10.87 -1.56 -1.88
CA ARG A 90 12.11 -1.31 -2.62
C ARG A 90 12.86 -2.59 -2.90
N VAL A 91 13.73 -2.57 -3.91
CA VAL A 91 14.63 -3.71 -4.11
C VAL A 91 15.63 -3.76 -2.95
N CYS A 92 15.93 -4.97 -2.48
CA CYS A 92 16.86 -5.18 -1.39
C CYS A 92 18.24 -4.61 -1.75
N PRO A 93 18.82 -3.69 -0.96
CA PRO A 93 20.07 -3.03 -1.31
C PRO A 93 21.26 -3.99 -1.32
N LYS A 94 21.21 -5.08 -0.53
CA LYS A 94 22.28 -6.09 -0.44
C LYS A 94 22.35 -7.01 -1.66
N CYS A 95 21.24 -7.63 -2.05
CA CYS A 95 21.25 -8.63 -3.13
C CYS A 95 20.67 -8.14 -4.46
N ARG A 96 19.95 -7.01 -4.47
CA ARG A 96 19.25 -6.45 -5.64
C ARG A 96 18.29 -7.41 -6.37
N LYS A 97 17.86 -8.49 -5.70
CA LYS A 97 17.01 -9.56 -6.28
C LYS A 97 15.58 -9.59 -5.73
N HIS A 98 15.39 -9.16 -4.49
CA HIS A 98 14.13 -9.31 -3.76
C HIS A 98 13.55 -7.96 -3.41
N TYR A 99 12.25 -7.75 -3.61
CA TYR A 99 11.55 -6.58 -3.10
C TYR A 99 11.23 -6.76 -1.62
N ILE A 100 11.47 -5.71 -0.83
CA ILE A 100 11.28 -5.63 0.62
C ILE A 100 10.52 -4.35 0.96
N PRO A 101 9.84 -4.27 2.13
CA PRO A 101 9.29 -3.00 2.62
C PRO A 101 10.33 -1.85 2.59
N LEU A 102 9.87 -0.63 2.34
CA LEU A 102 10.75 0.55 2.26
C LEU A 102 11.67 0.71 3.48
N ASN A 103 11.13 0.47 4.67
CA ASN A 103 11.82 0.64 5.94
C ASN A 103 12.71 -0.55 6.31
N ASP A 104 12.65 -1.66 5.57
CA ASP A 104 13.49 -2.82 5.84
C ASP A 104 14.90 -2.56 5.30
N TYR A 105 15.90 -2.93 6.11
CA TYR A 105 17.31 -2.81 5.71
C TYR A 105 17.73 -3.86 4.66
N GLN A 106 17.19 -5.08 4.77
CA GLN A 106 17.59 -6.22 3.93
C GLN A 106 16.49 -7.26 3.80
N CYS A 107 16.57 -8.12 2.78
CA CYS A 107 15.64 -9.24 2.65
C CYS A 107 16.03 -10.40 3.58
N LYS A 108 15.06 -11.27 3.86
CA LYS A 108 15.26 -12.49 4.67
C LYS A 108 16.38 -13.41 4.19
N TYR A 109 16.73 -13.35 2.90
CA TYR A 109 17.82 -14.15 2.32
C TYR A 109 19.21 -13.54 2.52
N CYS A 110 19.27 -12.24 2.80
CA CYS A 110 20.50 -11.55 3.19
C CYS A 110 20.69 -11.50 4.71
N MET A 111 19.66 -11.85 5.49
CA MET A 111 19.77 -11.98 6.94
C MET A 111 20.72 -13.13 7.32
N PRO A 112 21.51 -12.96 8.40
CA PRO A 112 22.26 -14.03 9.02
C PRO A 112 21.36 -15.25 9.33
N PRO A 113 21.89 -16.48 9.28
CA PRO A 113 21.09 -17.69 9.53
C PRO A 113 20.32 -17.66 10.86
N ALA A 114 20.95 -17.16 11.93
CA ALA A 114 20.33 -17.06 13.25
C ALA A 114 19.11 -16.12 13.27
N GLU A 115 19.22 -14.92 12.70
CA GLU A 115 18.09 -13.98 12.56
C GLU A 115 16.99 -14.54 11.68
N ARG A 116 17.37 -15.20 10.58
CA ARG A 116 16.40 -15.84 9.68
C ARG A 116 15.61 -16.94 10.37
N LEU A 117 16.23 -17.69 11.27
CA LEU A 117 15.56 -18.73 12.06
C LEU A 117 14.57 -18.10 13.05
N LYS A 118 14.98 -17.03 13.75
CA LYS A 118 14.08 -16.26 14.64
C LYS A 118 12.86 -15.74 13.90
N LEU A 119 13.05 -15.08 12.75
CA LEU A 119 11.96 -14.57 11.92
C LEU A 119 11.01 -15.68 11.46
N ARG A 120 11.55 -16.86 11.09
CA ARG A 120 10.72 -18.02 10.71
C ARG A 120 9.89 -18.54 11.90
N ALA A 121 10.48 -18.59 13.09
CA ALA A 121 9.78 -19.01 14.30
C ALA A 121 8.64 -18.04 14.65
N GLU A 122 8.91 -16.73 14.61
CA GLU A 122 7.90 -15.67 14.82
C GLU A 122 6.76 -15.76 13.80
N GLN A 123 7.09 -15.93 12.51
CA GLN A 123 6.08 -16.10 11.46
C GLN A 123 5.24 -17.37 11.66
N SER A 124 5.85 -18.47 12.11
CA SER A 124 5.14 -19.71 12.43
C SER A 124 4.18 -19.51 13.60
N ALA A 125 4.65 -18.90 14.70
CA ALA A 125 3.84 -18.58 15.87
C ALA A 125 2.67 -17.65 15.50
N ALA A 126 2.92 -16.59 14.72
CA ALA A 126 1.89 -15.68 14.26
C ALA A 126 0.83 -16.37 13.38
N ARG A 127 1.24 -17.31 12.51
CA ARG A 127 0.30 -18.11 11.70
C ARG A 127 -0.59 -19.00 12.58
N LYS A 128 0.00 -19.66 13.59
CA LYS A 128 -0.75 -20.48 14.56
C LYS A 128 -1.77 -19.62 15.30
N SER A 129 -1.35 -18.49 15.84
CA SER A 129 -2.23 -17.55 16.54
C SER A 129 -3.37 -17.03 15.65
N ARG A 130 -3.10 -16.68 14.38
CA ARG A 130 -4.15 -16.27 13.44
C ARG A 130 -5.17 -17.38 13.18
N LYS A 131 -4.74 -18.64 13.12
CA LYS A 131 -5.64 -19.79 12.95
C LYS A 131 -6.51 -19.98 14.19
N GLU A 132 -5.94 -19.88 15.38
CA GLU A 132 -6.66 -19.96 16.66
C GLU A 132 -7.69 -18.83 16.79
N TRP A 133 -7.30 -17.58 16.53
CA TRP A 133 -8.22 -16.45 16.53
C TRP A 133 -9.34 -16.56 15.51
N LYS A 134 -9.06 -17.12 14.33
CA LYS A 134 -10.10 -17.41 13.33
C LYS A 134 -11.10 -18.43 13.85
N GLU A 135 -10.64 -19.49 14.51
CA GLU A 135 -11.50 -20.52 15.07
C GLU A 135 -12.37 -19.97 16.22
N ILE A 136 -11.78 -19.22 17.14
CA ILE A 136 -12.51 -18.53 18.22
C ILE A 136 -13.59 -17.62 17.63
N ARG A 137 -13.26 -16.82 16.61
CA ARG A 137 -14.23 -15.95 15.93
C ARG A 137 -15.39 -16.75 15.32
N ASN A 138 -15.09 -17.86 14.65
CA ASN A 138 -16.11 -18.72 14.05
C ASN A 138 -17.03 -19.31 15.13
N GLN A 139 -16.47 -19.72 16.27
CA GLN A 139 -17.26 -20.26 17.39
C GLN A 139 -18.20 -19.21 17.99
N ILE A 140 -17.71 -17.98 18.19
CA ILE A 140 -18.53 -16.85 18.64
C ILE A 140 -19.66 -16.58 17.64
N GLN A 141 -19.34 -16.53 16.34
CA GLN A 141 -20.36 -16.30 15.30
C GLN A 141 -21.42 -17.40 15.27
N ARG A 142 -21.03 -18.67 15.39
CA ARG A 142 -21.97 -19.81 15.45
C ARG A 142 -22.86 -19.73 16.69
N LYS A 143 -22.29 -19.39 17.85
CA LYS A 143 -23.06 -19.22 19.08
C LYS A 143 -24.08 -18.07 18.93
N ASN A 144 -23.63 -16.91 18.48
CA ASN A 144 -24.51 -15.76 18.27
C ASN A 144 -25.65 -16.07 17.29
N ALA A 145 -25.37 -16.79 16.19
CA ALA A 145 -26.38 -17.21 15.24
C ALA A 145 -27.42 -18.17 15.86
N LYS A 146 -26.96 -19.11 16.70
CA LYS A 146 -27.84 -20.02 17.44
C LYS A 146 -28.72 -19.26 18.44
N ASP A 147 -28.13 -18.34 19.20
CA ASP A 147 -28.83 -17.54 20.20
C ASP A 147 -29.88 -16.63 19.53
N ALA A 148 -29.55 -16.01 18.39
CA ALA A 148 -30.49 -15.23 17.58
C ALA A 148 -31.66 -16.08 17.04
N TYR A 149 -31.38 -17.28 16.53
CA TYR A 149 -32.41 -18.21 16.08
C TYR A 149 -33.34 -18.64 17.22
N GLN A 150 -32.79 -18.96 18.40
CA GLN A 150 -33.59 -19.32 19.57
C GLN A 150 -34.44 -18.15 20.05
N GLY A 151 -33.90 -16.94 20.08
CA GLY A 151 -34.64 -15.73 20.41
C GLY A 151 -35.79 -15.47 19.44
N GLN A 152 -35.56 -15.61 18.13
CA GLN A 152 -36.61 -15.48 17.12
C GLN A 152 -37.70 -16.54 17.29
N LYS A 153 -37.33 -17.80 17.53
CA LYS A 153 -38.28 -18.89 17.77
C LYS A 153 -39.13 -18.65 19.02
N ALA A 154 -38.53 -18.17 20.11
CA ALA A 154 -39.23 -17.84 21.34
C ALA A 154 -40.21 -16.67 21.13
N TRP A 155 -39.79 -15.63 20.39
CA TRP A 155 -40.65 -14.50 20.05
C TRP A 155 -41.84 -14.91 19.18
N LEU A 156 -41.62 -15.74 18.16
CA LEU A 156 -42.70 -16.27 17.31
C LEU A 156 -43.71 -17.09 18.14
N LYS A 157 -43.21 -17.94 19.05
CA LYS A 157 -44.07 -18.74 19.93
C LYS A 157 -44.91 -17.86 20.85
N ALA A 158 -44.31 -16.87 21.49
CA ALA A 158 -45.03 -15.94 22.36
C ALA A 158 -46.13 -15.17 21.61
N LYS A 159 -45.86 -14.72 20.38
CA LYS A 159 -46.85 -14.07 19.52
C LYS A 159 -48.02 -14.97 19.12
N GLN A 160 -47.78 -16.27 18.97
CA GLN A 160 -48.81 -17.22 18.61
C GLN A 160 -49.75 -17.48 19.80
N GLU A 161 -49.19 -17.57 21.00
CA GLU A 161 -49.93 -17.72 22.26
C GLU A 161 -50.74 -16.45 22.63
N GLU A 162 -50.30 -15.26 22.24
CA GLU A 162 -51.05 -13.99 22.39
C GLU A 162 -52.20 -13.83 21.37
N GLY A 163 -52.16 -14.55 20.24
CA GLY A 163 -53.20 -14.48 19.19
C GLY A 163 -54.33 -15.50 19.34
N ASP A 164 -54.09 -16.56 20.14
CA ASP A 164 -55.05 -17.64 20.42
C ASP A 164 -55.82 -17.44 21.75
N ALA A 165 -55.65 -16.30 22.41
CA ALA A 165 -56.35 -15.88 23.65
C ALA A 165 -57.38 -14.78 23.38
#